data_AF-A0A6A5W855-F1
#
_entry.id   AF-A0A6A5W855-F1
#
_cell.length_a   1.000
_cell.length_b   1.000
_cell.length_c   1.000
_cell.angle_alpha   90.00
_cell.angle_beta   90.00
_cell.angle_gamma   90.00
#
_symmetry.space_group_name_H-M   'P 1'
#
loop_
_entity.id
_entity.type
_entity.pdbx_description
1 polymer ?
#
loop_
_entity_poly.entity_id
_entity_poly.type
_entity_poly.pdbx_seq_one_letter_code
_entity_poly.pdbx_strand_id
1 'polypeptide(L)'
;MDKDVQSTHKQLCNLKRAQLGYDKKITNLEAILKKVMDAKSKLTKARTALLDKPLRKAADAYSQSWNLKLASEIRSRLPREIRDLIYEQVWTIRDTVQAYQLTRLVRGQEECPGRPCTCLRDRAYPHILNPAFVGAEIALEAVESFYKYLPAYMSELEDPSHIKAFLYTDALHLGFQPVTAVRSMGIICRTDYYINYDPKSWDAAPIKNKADLEASFKLLLNIVIKRGFKLRVLISQRVIRLLILNEFLEIIKPILLKLRDEGVKVELAFAYRQDKHCPEYSDLEWSMNSALDQPLEAWKPQLIEYLDEHEEEIKPRHREYRNEGESYYSVNEYFLETFMPPPTASEPYTDSEDSEEEEEEEEEDEEMYMEDYDDEDSLYGSFGLGARPPAALMAALFGDADDDMEDS
;
A
#
# COMPACT_ATOMS: atom_id res chain seq x y z
N MET A 1 29.58 29.19 -80.52
CA MET A 1 29.19 28.84 -79.14
C MET A 1 28.01 29.71 -78.78
N ASP A 2 26.90 29.10 -78.39
CA ASP A 2 25.60 29.76 -78.23
C ASP A 2 25.61 30.76 -77.06
N LYS A 3 25.07 31.97 -77.25
CA LYS A 3 25.08 33.03 -76.23
C LYS A 3 24.30 32.60 -74.97
N ASP A 4 23.30 31.75 -75.16
CA ASP A 4 22.46 31.24 -74.08
C ASP A 4 23.23 30.27 -73.16
N VAL A 5 24.15 29.48 -73.72
CA VAL A 5 25.04 28.57 -72.95
C VAL A 5 26.01 29.35 -72.07
N GLN A 6 26.54 30.49 -72.56
CA GLN A 6 27.42 31.33 -71.75
C GLN A 6 26.66 32.05 -70.63
N SER A 7 25.44 32.50 -70.89
CA SER A 7 24.56 33.15 -69.90
C SER A 7 24.18 32.18 -68.76
N THR A 8 23.72 30.98 -69.11
CA THR A 8 23.37 29.90 -68.17
C THR A 8 24.58 29.45 -67.34
N HIS A 9 25.75 29.27 -67.95
CA HIS A 9 26.98 28.98 -67.19
C HIS A 9 27.31 30.08 -66.18
N LYS A 10 27.19 31.37 -66.56
CA LYS A 10 27.43 32.50 -65.65
C LYS A 10 26.44 32.49 -64.48
N GLN A 11 25.17 32.22 -64.75
CA GLN A 11 24.15 32.06 -63.70
C GLN A 11 24.48 30.91 -62.77
N LEU A 12 24.87 29.74 -63.30
CA LEU A 12 25.27 28.58 -62.51
C LEU A 12 26.47 28.88 -61.60
N CYS A 13 27.50 29.56 -62.12
CA CYS A 13 28.64 29.99 -61.29
C CYS A 13 28.23 30.95 -60.17
N ASN A 14 27.30 31.88 -60.44
CA ASN A 14 26.82 32.82 -59.42
C ASN A 14 26.00 32.10 -58.35
N LEU A 15 25.11 31.18 -58.73
CA LEU A 15 24.36 30.33 -57.80
C LEU A 15 25.32 29.47 -56.97
N LYS A 16 26.35 28.88 -57.57
CA LYS A 16 27.33 28.09 -56.83
C LYS A 16 28.12 28.92 -55.82
N ARG A 17 28.52 30.15 -56.18
CA ARG A 17 29.16 31.08 -55.23
C ARG A 17 28.22 31.49 -54.09
N ALA A 18 26.95 31.75 -54.40
CA ALA A 18 25.94 32.06 -53.40
C ALA A 18 25.72 30.88 -52.44
N GLN A 19 25.59 29.65 -52.97
CA GLN A 19 25.51 28.41 -52.21
C GLN A 19 26.69 28.29 -51.25
N LEU A 20 27.93 28.39 -51.74
CA LEU A 20 29.13 28.33 -50.88
C LEU A 20 29.15 29.43 -49.81
N GLY A 21 28.59 30.62 -50.13
CA GLY A 21 28.40 31.70 -49.17
C GLY A 21 27.38 31.35 -48.08
N TYR A 22 26.31 30.64 -48.42
CA TYR A 22 25.33 30.12 -47.45
C TYR A 22 25.90 28.97 -46.63
N ASP A 23 26.58 28.01 -47.24
CA ASP A 23 27.22 26.89 -46.53
C ASP A 23 28.17 27.39 -45.44
N LYS A 24 29.01 28.39 -45.76
CA LYS A 24 29.89 29.03 -44.78
C LYS A 24 29.13 29.73 -43.64
N LYS A 25 27.96 30.33 -43.93
CA LYS A 25 27.11 30.94 -42.90
C LYS A 25 26.48 29.87 -42.01
N ILE A 26 26.01 28.76 -42.57
CA ILE A 26 25.44 27.62 -41.82
C ILE A 26 26.49 27.05 -40.87
N THR A 27 27.69 26.72 -41.34
CA THR A 27 28.77 26.20 -40.48
C THR A 27 29.16 27.17 -39.36
N ASN A 28 29.15 28.48 -39.63
CA ASN A 28 29.39 29.49 -38.59
C ASN A 28 28.26 29.53 -37.55
N LEU A 29 27.00 29.45 -37.99
CA LEU A 29 25.85 29.41 -37.08
C LEU A 29 25.85 28.13 -36.23
N GLU A 30 26.18 26.97 -36.79
CA GLU A 30 26.33 25.71 -36.05
C GLU A 30 27.43 25.82 -34.99
N ALA A 31 28.57 26.44 -35.32
CA ALA A 31 29.64 26.66 -34.36
C ALA A 31 29.23 27.62 -33.22
N ILE A 32 28.41 28.64 -33.53
CA ILE A 32 27.85 29.54 -32.51
C ILE A 32 26.84 28.78 -31.64
N LEU A 33 25.93 28.02 -32.24
CA LEU A 33 24.93 27.22 -31.53
C LEU A 33 25.60 26.23 -30.56
N LYS A 34 26.64 25.53 -31.03
CA LYS A 34 27.44 24.63 -30.19
C LYS A 34 28.05 25.37 -29.00
N LYS A 35 28.65 26.55 -29.21
CA LYS A 35 29.20 27.38 -28.12
C LYS A 35 28.13 27.82 -27.12
N VAL A 36 26.93 28.18 -27.58
CA VAL A 36 25.80 28.55 -26.72
C VAL A 36 25.31 27.35 -25.90
N MET A 37 25.19 26.17 -26.52
CA MET A 37 24.81 24.94 -25.83
C MET A 37 25.84 24.53 -24.77
N ASP A 38 27.13 24.63 -25.07
CA ASP A 38 28.20 24.38 -24.10
C ASP A 38 28.14 25.37 -22.93
N ALA A 39 27.84 26.65 -23.20
CA ALA A 39 27.68 27.66 -22.16
C ALA A 39 26.43 27.40 -21.30
N LYS A 40 25.29 27.03 -21.90
CA LYS A 40 24.07 26.62 -21.19
C LYS A 40 24.36 25.45 -20.26
N SER A 41 25.00 24.39 -20.76
CA SER A 41 25.38 23.22 -19.96
C SER A 41 26.26 23.58 -18.75
N LYS A 42 27.26 24.47 -18.95
CA LYS A 42 28.11 24.96 -17.85
C LYS A 42 27.31 25.76 -16.81
N LEU A 43 26.41 26.63 -17.24
CA LEU A 43 25.55 27.41 -16.34
C LEU A 43 24.56 26.53 -15.59
N THR A 44 23.95 25.54 -16.23
CA THR A 44 23.08 24.55 -15.57
C THR A 44 23.85 23.81 -14.49
N LYS A 45 25.05 23.28 -14.82
CA LYS A 45 25.90 22.60 -13.82
C LYS A 45 26.28 23.50 -12.64
N ALA A 46 26.62 24.76 -12.90
CA ALA A 46 26.93 25.73 -11.85
C ALA A 46 25.70 26.07 -10.99
N ARG A 47 24.52 26.24 -11.62
CA ARG A 47 23.25 26.46 -10.93
C ARG A 47 22.90 25.26 -10.04
N THR A 48 22.93 24.05 -10.57
CA THR A 48 22.67 22.81 -9.80
C THR A 48 23.67 22.66 -8.66
N ALA A 49 24.97 22.89 -8.88
CA ALA A 49 25.97 22.82 -7.82
C ALA A 49 25.73 23.83 -6.68
N LEU A 50 25.20 25.03 -7.00
CA LEU A 50 24.90 26.08 -6.02
C LEU A 50 23.56 25.86 -5.31
N LEU A 51 22.55 25.37 -6.02
CA LEU A 51 21.22 25.08 -5.47
C LEU A 51 21.22 23.81 -4.62
N ASP A 52 21.86 22.73 -5.10
CA ASP A 52 21.68 21.41 -4.51
C ASP A 52 22.37 21.25 -3.16
N LYS A 53 23.56 21.81 -2.99
CA LYS A 53 24.38 21.54 -1.79
C LYS A 53 24.40 22.71 -0.81
N PRO A 54 24.91 23.91 -1.15
CA PRO A 54 24.99 25.00 -0.19
C PRO A 54 23.62 25.57 0.19
N LEU A 55 22.77 25.84 -0.80
CA LEU A 55 21.46 26.44 -0.55
C LEU A 55 20.55 25.48 0.22
N ARG A 56 20.47 24.22 -0.19
CA ARG A 56 19.70 23.19 0.54
C ARG A 56 20.19 23.04 1.97
N LYS A 57 21.51 22.95 2.20
CA LYS A 57 22.08 22.88 3.54
C LYS A 57 21.76 24.12 4.39
N ALA A 58 21.80 25.31 3.81
CA ALA A 58 21.45 26.55 4.50
C ALA A 58 19.94 26.62 4.82
N ALA A 59 19.09 26.20 3.88
CA ALA A 59 17.64 26.10 4.07
C ALA A 59 17.28 25.08 5.15
N ASP A 60 17.91 23.90 5.15
CA ASP A 60 17.72 22.87 6.16
C ASP A 60 18.14 23.38 7.55
N ALA A 61 19.31 24.02 7.66
CA ALA A 61 19.79 24.58 8.92
C ALA A 61 18.87 25.71 9.45
N TYR A 62 18.41 26.60 8.56
CA TYR A 62 17.44 27.63 8.92
C TYR A 62 16.12 27.02 9.39
N SER A 63 15.59 26.06 8.63
CA SER A 63 14.34 25.36 8.93
C SER A 63 14.43 24.61 10.27
N GLN A 64 15.53 23.89 10.53
CA GLN A 64 15.78 23.24 11.82
C GLN A 64 15.80 24.24 12.96
N SER A 65 16.58 25.32 12.85
CA SER A 65 16.68 26.33 13.91
C SER A 65 15.35 27.03 14.19
N TRP A 66 14.59 27.34 13.14
CA TRP A 66 13.31 28.01 13.27
C TRP A 66 12.26 27.10 13.89
N ASN A 67 12.14 25.86 13.39
CA ASN A 67 11.19 24.88 13.92
C ASN A 67 11.50 24.49 15.37
N LEU A 68 12.78 24.36 15.74
CA LEU A 68 13.19 24.04 17.11
C LEU A 68 12.74 25.14 18.07
N LYS A 69 12.96 26.40 17.68
CA LYS A 69 12.53 27.55 18.46
C LYS A 69 11.01 27.59 18.60
N LEU A 70 10.28 27.43 17.49
CA LEU A 70 8.82 27.42 17.51
C LEU A 70 8.26 26.28 18.37
N ALA A 71 8.77 25.05 18.20
CA ALA A 71 8.35 23.88 18.97
C ALA A 71 8.59 24.06 20.47
N SER A 72 9.73 24.67 20.84
CA SER A 72 10.03 25.03 22.23
C SER A 72 9.04 26.07 22.79
N GLU A 73 8.71 27.11 22.02
CA GLU A 73 7.72 28.11 22.41
C GLU A 73 6.31 27.50 22.55
N ILE A 74 5.89 26.66 21.61
CA ILE A 74 4.62 25.92 21.68
C ILE A 74 4.55 25.07 22.95
N ARG A 75 5.60 24.30 23.24
CA ARG A 75 5.65 23.41 24.41
C ARG A 75 5.57 24.18 25.74
N SER A 76 6.27 25.31 25.81
CA SER A 76 6.36 26.11 27.03
C SER A 76 5.12 26.96 27.32
N ARG A 77 4.34 27.31 26.28
CA ARG A 77 3.20 28.23 26.40
C ARG A 77 1.84 27.55 26.30
N LEU A 78 1.73 26.48 25.53
CA LEU A 78 0.46 25.78 25.34
C LEU A 78 0.38 24.58 26.29
N PRO A 79 -0.77 24.32 26.93
CA PRO A 79 -0.98 23.09 27.68
C PRO A 79 -1.05 21.87 26.74
N ARG A 80 -0.88 20.66 27.30
CA ARG A 80 -0.74 19.41 26.52
C ARG A 80 -1.95 19.18 25.61
N GLU A 81 -3.14 19.47 26.11
CA GLU A 81 -4.42 19.28 25.43
C GLU A 81 -4.51 20.10 24.15
N ILE A 82 -4.07 21.37 24.19
CA ILE A 82 -4.04 22.23 23.01
C ILE A 82 -3.00 21.74 21.99
N ARG A 83 -1.87 21.18 22.45
CA ARG A 83 -0.89 20.56 21.56
C ARG A 83 -1.43 19.30 20.89
N ASP A 84 -2.19 18.49 21.61
CA ASP A 84 -2.84 17.30 21.05
C ASP A 84 -3.84 17.67 19.94
N LEU A 85 -4.61 18.76 20.11
CA LEU A 85 -5.46 19.30 19.03
C LEU A 85 -4.65 19.73 17.81
N ILE A 86 -3.46 20.34 18.01
CA ILE A 86 -2.58 20.71 16.89
C ILE A 86 -2.09 19.45 16.17
N TYR A 87 -1.63 18.43 16.92
CA TYR A 87 -1.15 17.18 16.31
C TYR A 87 -2.27 16.46 15.56
N GLU A 88 -3.48 16.44 16.08
CA GLU A 88 -4.64 15.88 15.38
C GLU A 88 -4.81 16.51 13.99
N GLN A 89 -4.69 17.84 13.89
CA GLN A 89 -4.76 18.55 12.61
C GLN A 89 -3.55 18.29 11.69
N VAL A 90 -2.42 17.83 12.23
CA VAL A 90 -1.28 17.39 11.40
C VAL A 90 -1.58 16.04 10.75
N TRP A 91 -2.43 15.21 11.35
CA TRP A 91 -2.75 13.88 10.84
C TRP A 91 -4.00 13.82 9.94
N THR A 92 -4.71 14.93 9.70
CA THR A 92 -5.99 14.95 8.95
C THR A 92 -5.80 14.83 7.42
N ILE A 93 -5.94 13.61 6.90
CA ILE A 93 -6.41 13.17 5.56
C ILE A 93 -5.62 13.62 4.31
N ARG A 94 -5.03 14.83 4.22
CA ARG A 94 -4.13 15.17 3.08
C ARG A 94 -2.85 14.35 3.09
N ASP A 95 -2.54 13.73 4.23
CA ASP A 95 -1.38 12.88 4.46
C ASP A 95 -1.72 11.39 4.42
N THR A 96 -2.81 10.93 3.79
CA THR A 96 -3.08 9.47 3.66
C THR A 96 -1.91 8.71 3.08
N VAL A 97 -1.16 9.29 2.14
CA VAL A 97 0.07 8.71 1.58
C VAL A 97 1.18 8.63 2.63
N GLN A 98 1.39 9.68 3.43
CA GLN A 98 2.44 9.68 4.45
C GLN A 98 2.05 8.78 5.63
N ALA A 99 0.79 8.80 6.06
CA ALA A 99 0.24 7.87 7.03
C ALA A 99 0.36 6.43 6.54
N TYR A 100 0.12 6.16 5.25
CA TYR A 100 0.35 4.86 4.63
C TYR A 100 1.84 4.47 4.61
N GLN A 101 2.75 5.40 4.29
CA GLN A 101 4.19 5.15 4.37
C GLN A 101 4.65 4.89 5.81
N LEU A 102 4.08 5.61 6.78
CA LEU A 102 4.31 5.40 8.20
C LEU A 102 3.72 4.07 8.68
N THR A 103 2.56 3.65 8.19
CA THR A 103 2.01 2.33 8.54
C THR A 103 2.84 1.22 7.94
N ARG A 104 3.40 1.38 6.73
CA ARG A 104 4.39 0.43 6.18
C ARG A 104 5.66 0.34 7.01
N LEU A 105 6.13 1.46 7.58
CA LEU A 105 7.23 1.48 8.55
C LEU A 105 6.88 0.65 9.79
N VAL A 106 5.69 0.90 10.36
CA VAL A 106 5.24 0.25 11.60
C VAL A 106 4.92 -1.24 11.39
N ARG A 107 4.52 -1.65 10.17
CA ARG A 107 4.25 -3.06 9.80
C ARG A 107 5.51 -3.93 9.74
N GLY A 108 6.72 -3.37 9.93
CA GLY A 108 7.88 -4.15 10.31
C GLY A 108 8.52 -5.00 9.22
N GLN A 109 8.66 -4.49 7.99
CA GLN A 109 9.36 -5.26 6.95
C GLN A 109 10.88 -5.36 7.14
N GLU A 110 11.51 -4.58 8.04
CA GLU A 110 12.96 -4.64 8.21
C GLU A 110 13.34 -4.58 9.70
N GLU A 111 14.06 -5.59 10.17
CA GLU A 111 14.78 -5.53 11.44
C GLU A 111 15.74 -4.34 11.38
N CYS A 112 15.42 -3.26 12.10
CA CYS A 112 16.34 -2.15 12.18
C CYS A 112 17.59 -2.58 12.97
N PRO A 113 18.82 -2.38 12.44
CA PRO A 113 20.06 -2.79 13.10
C PRO A 113 20.39 -2.00 14.38
N GLY A 114 19.47 -1.14 14.86
CA GLY A 114 19.70 -0.22 15.95
C GLY A 114 20.45 1.04 15.50
N ARG A 115 20.75 1.93 16.46
CA ARG A 115 21.44 3.19 16.17
C ARG A 115 22.94 2.96 15.95
N PRO A 116 23.55 3.55 14.91
CA PRO A 116 22.94 4.40 13.88
C PRO A 116 22.25 3.58 12.77
N CYS A 117 20.93 3.75 12.59
CA CYS A 117 20.22 3.22 11.42
C CYS A 117 20.10 4.29 10.33
N THR A 118 20.00 3.86 9.08
CA THR A 118 19.57 4.71 7.95
C THR A 118 18.13 4.45 7.54
N CYS A 119 17.41 3.63 8.30
CA CYS A 119 16.06 3.16 8.02
C CYS A 119 15.01 4.28 7.79
N LEU A 120 15.28 5.46 8.34
CA LEU A 120 14.47 6.67 8.17
C LEU A 120 15.11 7.72 7.24
N ARG A 121 16.36 7.54 6.78
CA ARG A 121 17.11 8.60 6.07
C ARG A 121 16.45 9.00 4.75
N ASP A 122 15.94 8.02 4.02
CA ASP A 122 15.41 8.22 2.67
C ASP A 122 13.87 8.27 2.63
N ARG A 123 13.23 8.29 3.82
CA ARG A 123 11.77 8.33 3.93
C ARG A 123 11.31 9.75 4.18
N ALA A 124 10.35 10.20 3.37
CA ALA A 124 9.68 11.49 3.55
C ALA A 124 8.63 11.35 4.65
N TYR A 125 9.01 11.58 5.91
CA TYR A 125 8.06 11.71 7.01
C TYR A 125 8.01 13.16 7.49
N PRO A 126 6.88 13.61 8.08
CA PRO A 126 6.72 14.95 8.61
C PRO A 126 7.88 15.36 9.52
N HIS A 127 8.41 16.58 9.33
CA HIS A 127 9.46 17.12 10.19
C HIS A 127 9.09 17.15 11.68
N ILE A 128 7.80 17.13 12.02
CA ILE A 128 7.31 17.05 13.40
C ILE A 128 7.70 15.74 14.11
N LEU A 129 8.06 14.68 13.36
CA LEU A 129 8.56 13.43 13.92
C LEU A 129 10.10 13.38 13.97
N ASN A 130 10.80 14.41 13.48
CA ASN A 130 12.26 14.47 13.48
C ASN A 130 12.76 15.32 14.67
N PRO A 131 13.44 14.71 15.67
CA PRO A 131 13.96 15.44 16.83
C PRO A 131 14.92 16.57 16.47
N ALA A 132 15.59 16.52 15.32
CA ALA A 132 16.48 17.59 14.87
C ALA A 132 15.72 18.88 14.47
N PHE A 133 14.42 18.78 14.19
CA PHE A 133 13.57 19.92 13.81
C PHE A 133 12.70 20.41 14.96
N VAL A 134 12.22 19.54 15.84
CA VAL A 134 11.25 19.94 16.89
C VAL A 134 11.68 19.61 18.32
N GLY A 135 12.81 18.93 18.49
CA GLY A 135 13.24 18.41 19.79
C GLY A 135 12.64 17.03 20.08
N ALA A 136 13.30 16.28 20.97
CA ALA A 136 12.94 14.89 21.24
C ALA A 136 11.53 14.76 21.82
N GLU A 137 11.14 15.68 22.70
CA GLU A 137 9.89 15.57 23.43
C GLU A 137 8.69 15.96 22.59
N ILE A 138 8.81 16.97 21.72
CA ILE A 138 7.73 17.30 20.78
C ILE A 138 7.58 16.20 19.73
N ALA A 139 8.68 15.61 19.27
CA ALA A 139 8.62 14.45 18.39
C ALA A 139 7.93 13.26 19.08
N LEU A 140 8.24 13.01 20.36
CA LEU A 140 7.60 11.96 21.16
C LEU A 140 6.10 12.21 21.36
N GLU A 141 5.74 13.45 21.69
CA GLU A 141 4.35 13.90 21.83
C GLU A 141 3.56 13.72 20.51
N ALA A 142 4.20 14.04 19.38
CA ALA A 142 3.62 13.91 18.05
C ALA A 142 3.41 12.44 17.64
N VAL A 143 4.39 11.55 17.86
CA VAL A 143 4.21 10.11 17.58
C VAL A 143 3.15 9.49 18.48
N GLU A 144 3.07 9.90 19.75
CA GLU A 144 2.00 9.45 20.65
C GLU A 144 0.63 9.84 20.09
N SER A 145 0.49 11.08 19.62
CA SER A 145 -0.72 11.56 18.96
C SER A 145 -1.01 10.77 17.67
N PHE A 146 0.00 10.50 16.84
CA PHE A 146 -0.16 9.69 15.62
C PHE A 146 -0.83 8.33 15.93
N TYR A 147 -0.35 7.59 16.93
CA TYR A 147 -0.95 6.31 17.31
C TYR A 147 -2.34 6.42 17.96
N LYS A 148 -2.67 7.57 18.58
CA LYS A 148 -4.02 7.83 19.12
C LYS A 148 -5.03 8.05 18.01
N TYR A 149 -4.65 8.79 16.97
CA TYR A 149 -5.52 9.20 15.88
C TYR A 149 -5.43 8.33 14.63
N LEU A 150 -4.54 7.33 14.61
CA LEU A 150 -4.42 6.39 13.51
C LEU A 150 -5.77 5.70 13.29
N PRO A 151 -6.42 5.92 12.12
CA PRO A 151 -7.69 5.27 11.82
C PRO A 151 -7.52 3.75 11.78
N ALA A 152 -8.56 3.01 12.19
CA ALA A 152 -8.53 1.55 12.24
C ALA A 152 -8.16 0.91 10.90
N TYR A 153 -8.65 1.47 9.78
CA TYR A 153 -8.34 0.99 8.44
C TYR A 153 -6.86 1.23 8.06
N MET A 154 -6.21 2.26 8.61
CA MET A 154 -4.78 2.49 8.39
C MET A 154 -3.91 1.55 9.24
N SER A 155 -4.42 1.10 10.39
CA SER A 155 -3.78 0.14 11.28
C SER A 155 -4.10 -1.33 10.96
N GLU A 156 -4.61 -1.63 9.75
CA GLU A 156 -4.86 -3.00 9.30
C GLU A 156 -3.55 -3.77 9.05
N LEU A 157 -3.29 -4.78 9.86
CA LEU A 157 -2.19 -5.71 9.69
C LEU A 157 -2.60 -6.80 8.71
N GLU A 158 -1.80 -7.04 7.67
CA GLU A 158 -2.10 -8.09 6.68
C GLU A 158 -1.82 -9.52 7.17
N ASP A 159 -1.12 -9.65 8.29
CA ASP A 159 -0.76 -10.92 8.91
C ASP A 159 -0.68 -10.76 10.44
N PRO A 160 -1.38 -11.60 11.23
CA PRO A 160 -1.23 -11.72 12.67
C PRO A 160 0.20 -11.73 13.22
N SER A 161 1.18 -12.28 12.49
CA SER A 161 2.58 -12.30 12.92
C SER A 161 3.17 -10.88 13.10
N HIS A 162 2.60 -9.87 12.44
CA HIS A 162 3.00 -8.47 12.58
C HIS A 162 2.46 -7.79 13.84
N ILE A 163 1.56 -8.42 14.61
CA ILE A 163 1.01 -7.84 15.87
C ILE A 163 2.14 -7.44 16.82
N LYS A 164 3.17 -8.30 16.96
CA LYS A 164 4.31 -8.01 17.84
C LYS A 164 5.07 -6.76 17.39
N ALA A 165 5.39 -6.67 16.10
CA ALA A 165 6.12 -5.53 15.57
C ALA A 165 5.30 -4.24 15.74
N PHE A 166 4.02 -4.28 15.42
CA PHE A 166 3.13 -3.13 15.56
C PHE A 166 3.04 -2.62 17.01
N LEU A 167 2.93 -3.53 18.00
CA LEU A 167 2.74 -3.15 19.40
C LEU A 167 4.04 -2.74 20.11
N TYR A 168 5.18 -3.33 19.75
CA TYR A 168 6.41 -3.20 20.55
C TYR A 168 7.59 -2.58 19.80
N THR A 169 7.55 -2.44 18.47
CA THR A 169 8.66 -1.86 17.71
C THR A 169 8.55 -0.34 17.67
N ASP A 170 9.59 0.33 18.15
CA ASP A 170 9.80 1.77 17.98
C ASP A 170 10.28 2.07 16.55
N ALA A 171 9.36 2.01 15.58
CA ALA A 171 9.65 2.15 14.16
C ALA A 171 10.27 3.52 13.78
N LEU A 172 10.07 4.54 14.63
CA LEU A 172 10.60 5.89 14.42
C LEU A 172 11.88 6.18 15.24
N HIS A 173 12.33 5.23 16.05
CA HIS A 173 13.48 5.38 16.96
C HIS A 173 13.36 6.60 17.88
N LEU A 174 12.17 6.89 18.39
CA LEU A 174 11.90 8.03 19.28
C LEU A 174 11.89 7.66 20.77
N GLY A 175 12.15 6.39 21.10
CA GLY A 175 11.97 5.84 22.44
C GLY A 175 10.50 5.62 22.77
N PHE A 176 9.64 5.48 21.76
CA PHE A 176 8.20 5.35 21.92
C PHE A 176 7.75 3.88 21.98
N GLN A 177 6.76 3.57 22.81
CA GLN A 177 6.18 2.23 22.93
C GLN A 177 4.73 2.23 22.43
N PRO A 178 4.44 1.73 21.21
CA PRO A 178 3.11 1.80 20.60
C PRO A 178 1.98 1.23 21.47
N VAL A 179 2.24 0.13 22.18
CA VAL A 179 1.29 -0.56 23.07
C VAL A 179 0.66 0.35 24.14
N THR A 180 1.31 1.47 24.48
CA THR A 180 0.81 2.40 25.51
C THR A 180 -0.14 3.47 24.97
N ALA A 181 -0.25 3.65 23.65
CA ALA A 181 -1.02 4.75 23.06
C ALA A 181 -2.06 4.33 22.01
N VAL A 182 -1.86 3.18 21.35
CA VAL A 182 -2.74 2.67 20.29
C VAL A 182 -4.20 2.62 20.77
N ARG A 183 -5.12 3.14 19.94
CA ARG A 183 -6.57 3.16 20.21
C ARG A 183 -7.39 2.27 19.28
N SER A 184 -6.84 1.95 18.13
CA SER A 184 -7.49 1.05 17.19
C SER A 184 -6.49 0.19 16.44
N MET A 185 -6.90 -1.02 16.08
CA MET A 185 -6.12 -1.96 15.28
C MET A 185 -7.06 -2.76 14.38
N GLY A 186 -6.67 -2.94 13.12
CA GLY A 186 -7.25 -3.92 12.23
C GLY A 186 -6.31 -5.10 12.04
N ILE A 187 -6.84 -6.32 11.90
CA ILE A 187 -6.06 -7.52 11.61
C ILE A 187 -6.78 -8.30 10.52
N ILE A 188 -6.16 -8.40 9.35
CA ILE A 188 -6.62 -9.23 8.24
C ILE A 188 -5.98 -10.60 8.40
N CYS A 189 -6.82 -11.61 8.56
CA CYS A 189 -6.43 -12.99 8.69
C CYS A 189 -6.76 -13.74 7.41
N ARG A 190 -5.80 -13.82 6.48
CA ARG A 190 -5.95 -14.61 5.26
C ARG A 190 -5.81 -16.09 5.58
N THR A 191 -6.92 -16.77 5.91
CA THR A 191 -6.83 -18.16 6.41
C THR A 191 -6.22 -19.10 5.39
N ASP A 192 -6.33 -18.79 4.09
CA ASP A 192 -5.67 -19.56 3.03
C ASP A 192 -4.17 -19.69 3.29
N TYR A 193 -3.50 -18.66 3.82
CA TYR A 193 -2.08 -18.73 4.15
C TYR A 193 -1.75 -19.55 5.37
N TYR A 194 -2.73 -19.94 6.19
CA TYR A 194 -2.54 -20.75 7.38
C TYR A 194 -2.88 -22.21 7.13
N ILE A 195 -3.05 -22.64 5.89
CA ILE A 195 -3.42 -24.04 5.62
C ILE A 195 -2.16 -24.90 5.52
N ASN A 196 -2.23 -26.10 6.09
CA ASN A 196 -1.19 -27.10 5.89
C ASN A 196 -1.35 -27.74 4.51
N TYR A 197 -0.33 -27.58 3.67
CA TYR A 197 -0.35 -28.08 2.30
C TYR A 197 0.32 -29.42 2.11
N ASP A 198 0.63 -30.17 3.17
CA ASP A 198 1.34 -31.44 3.01
C ASP A 198 0.49 -32.41 2.17
N PRO A 199 0.86 -32.64 0.88
CA PRO A 199 0.05 -33.44 -0.04
C PRO A 199 0.08 -34.93 0.34
N LYS A 200 0.95 -35.32 1.28
CA LYS A 200 1.07 -36.69 1.78
C LYS A 200 0.28 -36.91 3.07
N SER A 201 -0.21 -35.84 3.70
CA SER A 201 -0.84 -35.89 5.01
C SER A 201 -2.33 -35.54 4.92
N TRP A 202 -3.12 -36.50 4.45
CA TRP A 202 -4.58 -36.42 4.43
C TRP A 202 -5.19 -36.24 5.84
N ASP A 203 -4.45 -36.61 6.90
CA ASP A 203 -4.86 -36.51 8.30
C ASP A 203 -4.27 -35.30 9.07
N ALA A 204 -3.54 -34.38 8.41
CA ALA A 204 -2.99 -33.23 9.12
C ALA A 204 -4.10 -32.23 9.49
N ALA A 205 -3.97 -31.62 10.68
CA ALA A 205 -4.78 -30.47 11.05
C ALA A 205 -4.74 -29.42 9.92
N PRO A 206 -5.91 -28.90 9.50
CA PRO A 206 -5.99 -28.04 8.32
C PRO A 206 -5.26 -26.71 8.52
N ILE A 207 -5.08 -26.25 9.77
CA ILE A 207 -4.32 -25.03 10.09
C ILE A 207 -2.88 -25.36 10.51
N LYS A 208 -1.88 -24.86 9.79
CA LYS A 208 -0.46 -24.87 10.19
C LYS A 208 -0.18 -23.85 11.30
N ASN A 209 0.80 -24.15 12.14
CA ASN A 209 1.32 -23.23 13.16
C ASN A 209 0.26 -22.63 14.10
N LYS A 210 -0.74 -23.44 14.53
CA LYS A 210 -1.80 -23.01 15.47
C LYS A 210 -1.24 -22.28 16.70
N ALA A 211 -0.13 -22.78 17.25
CA ALA A 211 0.55 -22.19 18.41
C ALA A 211 1.10 -20.77 18.13
N ASP A 212 1.64 -20.52 16.94
CA ASP A 212 2.19 -19.20 16.58
C ASP A 212 1.06 -18.18 16.35
N LEU A 213 -0.04 -18.62 15.74
CA LEU A 213 -1.25 -17.80 15.59
C LEU A 213 -1.81 -17.41 16.97
N GLU A 214 -1.99 -18.40 17.84
CA GLU A 214 -2.46 -18.17 19.21
C GLU A 214 -1.51 -17.25 19.98
N ALA A 215 -0.20 -17.47 19.89
CA ALA A 215 0.81 -16.64 20.53
C ALA A 215 0.79 -15.20 20.02
N SER A 216 0.58 -15.00 18.72
CA SER A 216 0.48 -13.68 18.10
C SER A 216 -0.75 -12.92 18.62
N PHE A 217 -1.92 -13.57 18.66
CA PHE A 217 -3.13 -12.95 19.20
C PHE A 217 -3.06 -12.70 20.71
N LYS A 218 -2.39 -13.57 21.49
CA LYS A 218 -2.19 -13.36 22.94
C LYS A 218 -1.48 -12.04 23.26
N LEU A 219 -0.68 -11.50 22.35
CA LEU A 219 -0.03 -10.20 22.54
C LEU A 219 -1.02 -9.04 22.65
N LEU A 220 -2.23 -9.17 22.08
CA LEU A 220 -3.28 -8.16 22.19
C LEU A 220 -3.76 -7.96 23.63
N LEU A 221 -3.63 -8.98 24.49
CA LEU A 221 -3.98 -8.89 25.91
C LEU A 221 -3.09 -7.89 26.68
N ASN A 222 -1.92 -7.56 26.14
CA ASN A 222 -0.98 -6.63 26.73
C ASN A 222 -1.27 -5.16 26.38
N ILE A 223 -2.27 -4.88 25.54
CA ILE A 223 -2.70 -3.51 25.25
C ILE A 223 -3.05 -2.82 26.58
N VAL A 224 -2.42 -1.67 26.83
CA VAL A 224 -2.55 -0.94 28.09
C VAL A 224 -3.93 -0.30 28.19
N ILE A 225 -4.39 0.30 27.09
CA ILE A 225 -5.65 1.05 27.08
C ILE A 225 -6.74 0.23 26.43
N LYS A 226 -7.49 -0.50 27.24
CA LYS A 226 -8.52 -1.43 26.77
C LYS A 226 -9.88 -0.78 26.60
N ARG A 227 -10.30 0.05 27.57
CA ARG A 227 -11.60 0.72 27.53
C ARG A 227 -11.68 1.64 26.32
N GLY A 228 -12.61 1.33 25.42
CA GLY A 228 -12.83 2.10 24.18
C GLY A 228 -11.83 1.80 23.05
N PHE A 229 -10.89 0.86 23.26
CA PHE A 229 -10.06 0.35 22.17
C PHE A 229 -10.94 -0.31 21.12
N LYS A 230 -10.66 -0.08 19.83
CA LYS A 230 -11.40 -0.70 18.71
C LYS A 230 -10.51 -1.74 18.04
N LEU A 231 -10.88 -3.01 18.12
CA LEU A 231 -10.19 -4.10 17.44
C LEU A 231 -11.09 -4.65 16.33
N ARG A 232 -10.64 -4.59 15.08
CA ARG A 232 -11.29 -5.25 13.95
C ARG A 232 -10.48 -6.45 13.51
N VAL A 233 -11.08 -7.63 13.45
CA VAL A 233 -10.48 -8.85 12.93
C VAL A 233 -11.27 -9.28 11.71
N LEU A 234 -10.65 -9.17 10.54
CA LEU A 234 -11.23 -9.55 9.27
C LEU A 234 -10.66 -10.89 8.83
N ILE A 235 -11.43 -11.96 8.97
CA ILE A 235 -11.04 -13.29 8.48
C ILE A 235 -11.40 -13.36 7.00
N SER A 236 -10.40 -13.49 6.13
CA SER A 236 -10.62 -13.53 4.69
C SER A 236 -10.29 -14.87 4.08
N GLN A 237 -11.17 -15.36 3.20
CA GLN A 237 -10.99 -16.57 2.40
C GLN A 237 -11.22 -16.28 0.93
N ARG A 238 -10.34 -16.78 0.07
CA ARG A 238 -10.62 -16.89 -1.35
C ARG A 238 -11.43 -18.15 -1.65
N VAL A 239 -11.10 -19.27 -1.02
CA VAL A 239 -11.81 -20.54 -1.15
C VAL A 239 -12.52 -20.79 0.16
N ILE A 240 -13.84 -20.63 0.15
CA ILE A 240 -14.65 -20.52 1.36
C ILE A 240 -14.83 -21.91 1.96
N ARG A 241 -14.24 -22.12 3.13
CA ARG A 241 -14.18 -23.39 3.88
C ARG A 241 -14.50 -23.11 5.34
N LEU A 242 -15.71 -23.44 5.73
CA LEU A 242 -16.28 -23.19 7.06
C LEU A 242 -15.66 -24.09 8.13
N LEU A 243 -15.16 -25.28 7.79
CA LEU A 243 -14.38 -26.11 8.72
C LEU A 243 -13.08 -25.40 9.13
N ILE A 244 -12.36 -24.81 8.17
CA ILE A 244 -11.13 -24.04 8.45
C ILE A 244 -11.47 -22.78 9.25
N LEU A 245 -12.55 -22.08 8.86
CA LEU A 245 -13.02 -20.90 9.58
C LEU A 245 -13.33 -21.24 11.05
N ASN A 246 -14.01 -22.35 11.30
CA ASN A 246 -14.31 -22.81 12.66
C ASN A 246 -13.02 -23.11 13.45
N GLU A 247 -12.07 -23.86 12.90
CA GLU A 247 -10.81 -24.11 13.58
C GLU A 247 -10.02 -22.83 13.88
N PHE A 248 -10.07 -21.86 12.98
CA PHE A 248 -9.44 -20.55 13.19
C PHE A 248 -10.12 -19.81 14.34
N LEU A 249 -11.46 -19.80 14.37
CA LEU A 249 -12.24 -19.19 15.44
C LEU A 249 -11.96 -19.82 16.80
N GLU A 250 -11.87 -21.14 16.90
CA GLU A 250 -11.55 -21.83 18.16
C GLU A 250 -10.22 -21.35 18.78
N ILE A 251 -9.26 -20.94 17.95
CA ILE A 251 -7.97 -20.41 18.40
C ILE A 251 -8.10 -18.98 18.94
N ILE A 252 -8.80 -18.10 18.22
CA ILE A 252 -8.81 -16.66 18.54
C ILE A 252 -9.98 -16.25 19.45
N LYS A 253 -11.09 -17.00 19.44
CA LYS A 253 -12.33 -16.69 20.18
C LYS A 253 -12.10 -16.50 21.67
N PRO A 254 -11.34 -17.35 22.40
CA PRO A 254 -11.07 -17.13 23.83
C PRO A 254 -10.35 -15.80 24.11
N ILE A 255 -9.47 -15.38 23.20
CA ILE A 255 -8.69 -14.14 23.34
C ILE A 255 -9.59 -12.93 23.07
N LEU A 256 -10.41 -13.00 22.02
CA LEU A 256 -11.36 -11.94 21.65
C LEU A 256 -12.44 -11.74 22.72
N LEU A 257 -12.99 -12.82 23.27
CA LEU A 257 -13.95 -12.76 24.37
C LEU A 257 -13.33 -12.10 25.61
N LYS A 258 -12.10 -12.50 25.97
CA LYS A 258 -11.38 -11.87 27.08
C LYS A 258 -11.15 -10.38 26.87
N LEU A 259 -10.77 -9.95 25.66
CA LEU A 259 -10.62 -8.52 25.34
C LEU A 259 -11.94 -7.77 25.48
N ARG A 260 -13.04 -8.36 24.98
CA ARG A 260 -14.39 -7.80 25.10
C ARG A 260 -14.80 -7.62 26.56
N ASP A 261 -14.53 -8.61 27.41
CA ASP A 261 -14.79 -8.55 28.85
C ASP A 261 -13.96 -7.46 29.55
N GLU A 262 -12.77 -7.16 29.03
CA GLU A 262 -11.89 -6.07 29.49
C GLU A 262 -12.25 -4.69 28.89
N GLY A 263 -13.39 -4.58 28.18
CA GLY A 263 -13.95 -3.32 27.68
C GLY A 263 -13.46 -2.89 26.29
N VAL A 264 -12.82 -3.80 25.54
CA VAL A 264 -12.46 -3.59 24.13
C VAL A 264 -13.68 -3.75 23.24
N LYS A 265 -13.86 -2.86 22.26
CA LYS A 265 -14.84 -2.99 21.19
C LYS A 265 -14.26 -3.92 20.12
N VAL A 266 -14.64 -5.19 20.18
CA VAL A 266 -14.22 -6.21 19.21
C VAL A 266 -15.24 -6.29 18.08
N GLU A 267 -14.76 -6.19 16.85
CA GLU A 267 -15.49 -6.44 15.61
C GLU A 267 -14.82 -7.61 14.91
N LEU A 268 -15.57 -8.68 14.68
CA LEU A 268 -15.16 -9.84 13.92
C LEU A 268 -16.00 -9.90 12.65
N ALA A 269 -15.33 -10.01 11.50
CA ALA A 269 -15.97 -10.10 10.21
C ALA A 269 -15.34 -11.19 9.35
N PHE A 270 -16.13 -11.76 8.45
CA PHE A 270 -15.71 -12.63 7.37
C PHE A 270 -15.69 -11.84 6.07
N ALA A 271 -14.68 -12.04 5.23
CA ALA A 271 -14.67 -11.49 3.88
C ALA A 271 -14.29 -12.53 2.84
N TYR A 272 -15.02 -12.53 1.72
CA TYR A 272 -14.60 -13.21 0.50
C TYR A 272 -13.76 -12.25 -0.35
N ARG A 273 -12.61 -12.74 -0.83
CA ARG A 273 -11.68 -11.96 -1.67
C ARG A 273 -11.29 -12.75 -2.92
N GLN A 274 -11.72 -12.27 -4.08
CA GLN A 274 -11.44 -12.94 -5.35
C GLN A 274 -9.96 -12.85 -5.77
N ASP A 275 -9.32 -11.69 -5.58
CA ASP A 275 -7.96 -11.42 -6.03
C ASP A 275 -6.94 -11.47 -4.87
N LYS A 276 -5.79 -12.10 -5.14
CA LYS A 276 -4.63 -12.09 -4.24
C LYS A 276 -3.92 -10.73 -4.24
N HIS A 277 -4.07 -9.95 -5.31
CA HIS A 277 -3.25 -8.75 -5.55
C HIS A 277 -3.95 -7.43 -5.23
N CYS A 278 -5.27 -7.42 -5.05
CA CYS A 278 -6.01 -6.20 -4.73
C CYS A 278 -6.66 -6.30 -3.33
N PRO A 279 -5.95 -5.92 -2.26
CA PRO A 279 -6.45 -6.06 -0.90
C PRO A 279 -7.54 -5.04 -0.53
N GLU A 280 -7.81 -4.04 -1.37
CA GLU A 280 -8.69 -2.90 -1.05
C GLU A 280 -10.17 -3.16 -1.35
N TYR A 281 -10.49 -4.26 -2.04
CA TYR A 281 -11.87 -4.60 -2.38
C TYR A 281 -12.17 -6.02 -1.90
N SER A 282 -12.86 -6.13 -0.77
CA SER A 282 -13.63 -7.32 -0.47
C SER A 282 -14.88 -7.28 -1.34
N ASP A 283 -15.10 -8.33 -2.11
CA ASP A 283 -16.30 -8.44 -2.94
C ASP A 283 -17.52 -8.63 -2.03
N LEU A 284 -17.34 -9.31 -0.89
CA LEU A 284 -18.40 -9.62 0.06
C LEU A 284 -17.85 -9.59 1.50
N GLU A 285 -18.57 -8.97 2.43
CA GLU A 285 -18.22 -8.92 3.86
C GLU A 285 -19.45 -9.19 4.75
N TRP A 286 -19.26 -10.07 5.75
CA TRP A 286 -20.30 -10.48 6.70
C TRP A 286 -19.83 -10.30 8.15
N SER A 287 -20.67 -9.69 8.99
CA SER A 287 -20.39 -9.56 10.42
C SER A 287 -20.49 -10.92 11.11
N MET A 288 -19.40 -11.35 11.73
CA MET A 288 -19.29 -12.60 12.48
C MET A 288 -19.41 -12.39 13.99
N ASN A 289 -19.82 -11.22 14.47
CA ASN A 289 -19.86 -10.94 15.91
C ASN A 289 -20.71 -11.96 16.68
N SER A 290 -21.80 -12.46 16.09
CA SER A 290 -22.64 -13.51 16.69
C SER A 290 -21.89 -14.83 16.90
N ALA A 291 -20.89 -15.17 16.07
CA ALA A 291 -20.09 -16.38 16.19
C ALA A 291 -19.20 -16.39 17.45
N LEU A 292 -18.94 -15.22 18.04
CA LEU A 292 -18.26 -15.14 19.34
C LEU A 292 -19.13 -15.67 20.49
N ASP A 293 -20.45 -15.54 20.37
CA ASP A 293 -21.40 -15.90 21.43
C ASP A 293 -22.12 -17.23 21.16
N GLN A 294 -22.16 -17.64 19.89
CA GLN A 294 -22.90 -18.81 19.44
C GLN A 294 -21.98 -20.02 19.18
N PRO A 295 -22.47 -21.25 19.35
CA PRO A 295 -21.76 -22.46 18.92
C PRO A 295 -21.81 -22.59 17.39
N LEU A 296 -20.96 -23.47 16.83
CA LEU A 296 -20.82 -23.69 15.39
C LEU A 296 -22.15 -23.96 14.70
N GLU A 297 -23.00 -24.78 15.32
CA GLU A 297 -24.28 -25.24 14.79
C GLU A 297 -25.29 -24.10 14.62
N ALA A 298 -25.11 -22.99 15.33
CA ALA A 298 -26.00 -21.84 15.29
C ALA A 298 -25.57 -20.80 14.27
N TRP A 299 -24.29 -20.44 14.21
CA TRP A 299 -23.82 -19.39 13.28
C TRP A 299 -23.50 -19.92 11.88
N LYS A 300 -23.08 -21.19 11.74
CA LYS A 300 -22.70 -21.78 10.44
C LYS A 300 -23.85 -21.73 9.42
N PRO A 301 -25.10 -22.12 9.75
CA PRO A 301 -26.20 -22.04 8.79
C PRO A 301 -26.50 -20.62 8.33
N GLN A 302 -26.38 -19.62 9.21
CA GLN A 302 -26.61 -18.20 8.87
C GLN A 302 -25.59 -17.70 7.84
N LEU A 303 -24.31 -18.10 7.99
CA LEU A 303 -23.29 -17.77 7.01
C LEU A 303 -23.52 -18.51 5.69
N ILE A 304 -23.93 -19.78 5.71
CA ILE A 304 -24.27 -20.52 4.48
C ILE A 304 -25.40 -19.83 3.72
N GLU A 305 -26.49 -19.48 4.41
CA GLU A 305 -27.63 -18.76 3.84
C GLU A 305 -27.17 -17.45 3.19
N TYR A 306 -26.38 -16.64 3.91
CA TYR A 306 -25.82 -15.39 3.39
C TYR A 306 -24.94 -15.60 2.14
N LEU A 307 -24.08 -16.62 2.14
CA LEU A 307 -23.21 -16.94 0.99
C LEU A 307 -24.02 -17.44 -0.21
N ASP A 308 -25.10 -18.18 0.03
CA ASP A 308 -25.99 -18.68 -1.02
C ASP A 308 -26.84 -17.55 -1.63
N GLU A 309 -27.25 -16.56 -0.84
CA GLU A 309 -27.91 -15.34 -1.33
C GLU A 309 -27.01 -14.50 -2.24
N HIS A 310 -25.70 -14.51 -1.99
CA HIS A 310 -24.70 -13.77 -2.76
C HIS A 310 -23.89 -14.67 -3.69
N GLU A 311 -24.49 -15.78 -4.13
CA GLU A 311 -23.73 -16.79 -4.87
C GLU A 311 -23.16 -16.22 -6.17
N GLU A 312 -23.87 -15.32 -6.86
CA GLU A 312 -23.44 -14.69 -8.12
C GLU A 312 -22.13 -13.89 -7.99
N GLU A 313 -21.82 -13.38 -6.78
CA GLU A 313 -20.60 -12.63 -6.47
C GLU A 313 -19.41 -13.57 -6.17
N ILE A 314 -19.69 -14.83 -5.87
CA ILE A 314 -18.71 -15.84 -5.49
C ILE A 314 -18.49 -16.79 -6.66
N LYS A 315 -17.24 -16.89 -7.14
CA LYS A 315 -16.90 -17.84 -8.21
C LYS A 315 -17.34 -19.25 -7.82
N PRO A 316 -18.00 -20.04 -8.70
CA PRO A 316 -18.49 -21.38 -8.36
C PRO A 316 -17.41 -22.27 -7.71
N ARG A 317 -16.19 -22.23 -8.25
CA ARG A 317 -15.04 -22.95 -7.71
C ARG A 317 -14.58 -22.50 -6.31
N HIS A 318 -15.07 -21.39 -5.76
CA HIS A 318 -14.67 -20.90 -4.44
C HIS A 318 -15.70 -21.30 -3.35
N ARG A 319 -16.79 -22.00 -3.71
CA ARG A 319 -17.93 -22.34 -2.83
C ARG A 319 -17.79 -23.72 -2.16
N GLU A 320 -16.60 -24.05 -1.68
CA GLU A 320 -16.31 -25.37 -1.09
C GLU A 320 -17.15 -25.70 0.15
N TYR A 321 -17.68 -24.68 0.83
CA TYR A 321 -18.60 -24.85 1.96
C TYR A 321 -19.83 -25.70 1.65
N ARG A 322 -20.26 -25.80 0.38
CA ARG A 322 -21.38 -26.66 -0.04
C ARG A 322 -21.03 -28.15 -0.01
N ASN A 323 -19.74 -28.48 -0.14
CA ASN A 323 -19.26 -29.85 -0.24
C ASN A 323 -18.80 -30.42 1.11
N GLU A 324 -18.64 -29.61 2.16
CA GLU A 324 -18.05 -30.05 3.44
C GLU A 324 -18.78 -31.20 4.16
N GLY A 325 -20.04 -31.45 3.82
CA GLY A 325 -20.82 -32.58 4.36
C GLY A 325 -20.66 -33.88 3.57
N GLU A 326 -20.00 -33.83 2.42
CA GLU A 326 -19.88 -34.96 1.51
C GLU A 326 -18.77 -35.91 1.95
N SER A 327 -19.00 -37.22 1.81
CA SER A 327 -18.03 -38.24 2.24
C SER A 327 -16.70 -38.23 1.47
N TYR A 328 -16.70 -37.66 0.26
CA TYR A 328 -15.51 -37.53 -0.59
C TYR A 328 -14.80 -36.19 -0.42
N TYR A 329 -15.34 -35.27 0.36
CA TYR A 329 -14.76 -33.95 0.52
C TYR A 329 -13.45 -34.02 1.32
N SER A 330 -12.39 -33.48 0.73
CA SER A 330 -11.11 -33.27 1.39
C SER A 330 -10.73 -31.79 1.36
N VAL A 331 -10.47 -31.23 2.54
CA VAL A 331 -10.06 -29.82 2.72
C VAL A 331 -8.79 -29.47 1.91
N ASN A 332 -7.98 -30.49 1.59
CA ASN A 332 -6.67 -30.35 0.93
C ASN A 332 -6.72 -30.56 -0.59
N GLU A 333 -7.77 -31.18 -1.14
CA GLU A 333 -7.81 -31.60 -2.55
C GLU A 333 -7.87 -30.42 -3.53
N TYR A 334 -8.61 -29.37 -3.18
CA TYR A 334 -8.80 -28.17 -3.99
C TYR A 334 -7.49 -27.45 -4.41
N PHE A 335 -6.46 -27.51 -3.55
CA PHE A 335 -5.25 -26.72 -3.78
C PHE A 335 -4.38 -27.26 -4.92
N LEU A 336 -4.51 -28.55 -5.25
CA LEU A 336 -3.76 -29.17 -6.33
C LEU A 336 -4.17 -28.57 -7.69
N GLU A 337 -5.47 -28.39 -7.95
CA GLU A 337 -5.93 -27.88 -9.25
C GLU A 337 -5.60 -26.40 -9.49
N THR A 338 -5.58 -25.58 -8.42
CA THR A 338 -5.40 -24.13 -8.57
C THR A 338 -3.93 -23.70 -8.66
N PHE A 339 -3.01 -24.50 -8.12
CA PHE A 339 -1.58 -24.16 -8.05
C PHE A 339 -0.68 -25.10 -8.83
N MET A 340 -1.19 -26.21 -9.36
CA MET A 340 -0.49 -26.85 -10.46
C MET A 340 -0.46 -25.83 -11.60
N PRO A 341 0.74 -25.52 -12.14
CA PRO A 341 0.80 -24.75 -13.38
C PRO A 341 -0.15 -25.44 -14.37
N PRO A 342 -0.95 -24.68 -15.14
CA PRO A 342 -1.76 -25.28 -16.19
C PRO A 342 -0.85 -26.26 -16.93
N PRO A 343 -1.28 -27.52 -17.14
CA PRO A 343 -0.42 -28.57 -17.68
C PRO A 343 0.37 -27.93 -18.82
N THR A 344 1.69 -27.84 -18.64
CA THR A 344 2.53 -27.23 -19.65
C THR A 344 2.16 -27.92 -20.94
N ALA A 345 1.76 -27.16 -21.97
CA ALA A 345 1.30 -27.66 -23.26
C ALA A 345 2.45 -28.33 -24.05
N SER A 346 3.21 -29.20 -23.38
CA SER A 346 4.40 -29.88 -23.82
C SER A 346 4.15 -31.36 -24.07
N GLU A 347 2.90 -31.83 -24.03
CA GLU A 347 2.54 -32.97 -24.85
C GLU A 347 2.16 -32.42 -26.23
N PRO A 348 3.02 -32.52 -27.25
CA PRO A 348 2.62 -32.19 -28.60
C PRO A 348 1.43 -33.08 -28.93
N TYR A 349 0.28 -32.47 -29.14
CA TYR A 349 -0.76 -33.09 -29.95
C TYR A 349 -0.09 -33.41 -31.30
N THR A 350 0.28 -34.67 -31.50
CA THR A 350 0.60 -35.19 -32.82
C THR A 350 -0.72 -35.26 -33.58
N ASP A 351 -1.18 -34.10 -34.02
CA ASP A 351 -2.27 -33.98 -34.98
C ASP A 351 -1.65 -34.18 -36.35
N SER A 352 -1.47 -35.46 -36.70
CA SER A 352 -1.16 -35.86 -38.06
C SER A 352 -2.48 -36.03 -38.79
N GLU A 353 -3.02 -34.94 -39.34
CA GLU A 353 -3.86 -35.03 -40.53
C GLU A 353 -3.92 -33.65 -41.23
N ASP A 354 -3.20 -33.63 -42.35
CA ASP A 354 -3.21 -32.68 -43.46
C ASP A 354 -4.45 -31.77 -43.58
N SER A 355 -4.21 -30.45 -43.48
CA SER A 355 -4.97 -29.48 -44.25
C SER A 355 -4.05 -28.32 -44.64
N GLU A 356 -3.62 -28.37 -45.91
CA GLU A 356 -3.02 -27.26 -46.64
C GLU A 356 -4.07 -26.15 -46.78
N GLU A 357 -3.96 -25.08 -45.99
CA GLU A 357 -4.61 -23.81 -46.32
C GLU A 357 -3.56 -22.68 -46.24
N GLU A 358 -3.34 -22.08 -47.40
CA GLU A 358 -2.52 -20.90 -47.65
C GLU A 358 -3.17 -19.69 -46.96
N GLU A 359 -2.48 -19.08 -46.00
CA GLU A 359 -2.84 -17.75 -45.48
C GLU A 359 -1.85 -16.70 -46.02
N GLU A 360 -2.41 -15.74 -46.73
CA GLU A 360 -1.75 -14.57 -47.31
C GLU A 360 -1.25 -13.63 -46.22
N GLU A 361 0.03 -13.25 -46.32
CA GLU A 361 0.70 -12.25 -45.47
C GLU A 361 0.19 -10.83 -45.83
N GLU A 362 -0.57 -10.21 -44.94
CA GLU A 362 -0.76 -8.74 -44.92
C GLU A 362 0.31 -8.11 -44.01
N GLU A 363 1.37 -7.59 -44.65
CA GLU A 363 2.36 -6.71 -44.03
C GLU A 363 1.73 -5.32 -43.77
N GLU A 364 1.29 -5.06 -42.53
CA GLU A 364 0.99 -3.70 -42.07
C GLU A 364 2.25 -3.08 -41.44
N ASP A 365 2.89 -2.18 -42.21
CA ASP A 365 3.94 -1.27 -41.76
C ASP A 365 3.40 -0.26 -40.73
N GLU A 366 3.47 -0.58 -39.44
CA GLU A 366 3.31 0.41 -38.37
C GLU A 366 4.59 1.26 -38.22
N GLU A 367 4.60 2.42 -38.88
CA GLU A 367 5.57 3.49 -38.62
C GLU A 367 5.43 4.01 -37.17
N MET A 368 6.24 3.45 -36.27
CA MET A 368 6.39 3.88 -34.88
C MET A 368 7.12 5.24 -34.82
N TYR A 369 6.35 6.33 -34.74
CA TYR A 369 6.89 7.66 -34.42
C TYR A 369 7.44 7.67 -32.99
N MET A 370 8.77 7.58 -32.86
CA MET A 370 9.49 7.87 -31.62
C MET A 370 9.49 9.39 -31.41
N GLU A 371 8.49 9.90 -30.68
CA GLU A 371 8.56 11.25 -30.10
C GLU A 371 9.60 11.24 -28.97
N ASP A 372 10.76 11.83 -29.23
CA ASP A 372 11.76 12.19 -28.22
C ASP A 372 11.15 13.22 -27.24
N TYR A 373 10.51 12.74 -26.18
CA TYR A 373 10.16 13.58 -25.04
C TYR A 373 11.42 13.81 -24.20
N ASP A 374 12.03 14.98 -24.39
CA ASP A 374 12.99 15.58 -23.47
C ASP A 374 12.32 15.84 -22.11
N ASP A 375 12.38 14.84 -21.23
CA ASP A 375 11.86 14.85 -19.86
C ASP A 375 12.79 15.60 -18.89
N GLU A 376 13.15 16.85 -19.21
CA GLU A 376 13.79 17.78 -18.28
C GLU A 376 12.76 18.82 -17.78
N ASP A 377 12.01 18.49 -16.72
CA ASP A 377 11.55 19.40 -15.64
C ASP A 377 10.32 18.86 -14.84
N SER A 378 10.21 17.55 -14.61
CA SER A 378 9.24 16.99 -13.64
C SER A 378 9.88 16.72 -12.28
N LEU A 379 10.14 17.79 -11.51
CA LEU A 379 10.48 17.69 -10.07
C LEU A 379 9.23 17.65 -9.17
N TYR A 380 8.05 17.44 -9.75
CA TYR A 380 6.83 17.09 -9.02
C TYR A 380 6.17 15.93 -9.75
N GLY A 381 6.37 14.72 -9.23
CA GLY A 381 5.72 13.52 -9.75
C GLY A 381 4.20 13.71 -9.80
N SER A 382 3.65 13.67 -11.02
CA SER A 382 2.22 13.50 -11.26
C SER A 382 1.78 12.13 -10.75
N PHE A 383 1.44 12.06 -9.47
CA PHE A 383 0.60 10.98 -8.96
C PHE A 383 -0.82 11.24 -9.44
N GLY A 384 -1.36 10.34 -10.27
CA GLY A 384 -2.75 10.36 -10.72
C GLY A 384 -3.70 10.30 -9.53
N LEU A 385 -4.20 11.47 -9.12
CA LEU A 385 -5.30 11.61 -8.17
C LEU A 385 -6.62 11.39 -8.92
N GLY A 386 -7.05 10.12 -9.02
CA GLY A 386 -8.22 9.74 -9.82
C GLY A 386 -9.20 8.76 -9.17
N ALA A 387 -9.06 8.40 -7.90
CA ALA A 387 -10.00 7.48 -7.24
C ALA A 387 -10.63 8.16 -6.02
N ARG A 388 -11.95 8.40 -6.09
CA ARG A 388 -12.77 8.75 -4.92
C ARG A 388 -12.83 7.53 -3.99
N PRO A 389 -12.73 7.69 -2.66
CA PRO A 389 -13.01 6.60 -1.73
C PRO A 389 -14.48 6.14 -1.87
N PRO A 390 -14.80 4.86 -1.60
CA PRO A 390 -16.15 4.32 -1.70
C PRO A 390 -17.14 5.11 -0.82
N ALA A 391 -18.36 5.34 -1.31
CA ALA A 391 -19.41 6.06 -0.59
C ALA A 391 -19.75 5.44 0.78
N ALA A 392 -19.60 4.11 0.92
CA ALA A 392 -19.80 3.38 2.17
C ALA A 392 -18.79 3.76 3.26
N LEU A 393 -17.56 4.14 2.90
CA LEU A 393 -16.52 4.54 3.85
C LEU A 393 -16.72 5.98 4.35
N MET A 394 -17.30 6.85 3.52
CA MET A 394 -17.65 8.23 3.91
C MET A 394 -18.87 8.25 4.84
N ALA A 395 -19.83 7.34 4.67
CA ALA A 395 -20.97 7.22 5.59
C ALA A 395 -20.53 6.83 7.02
N ALA A 396 -19.49 6.00 7.18
CA ALA A 396 -18.94 5.63 8.49
C ALA A 396 -18.10 6.74 9.17
N LEU A 397 -17.64 7.74 8.43
CA LEU A 397 -16.87 8.89 8.97
C LEU A 397 -17.75 10.07 9.38
N PHE A 398 -19.00 10.11 8.91
CA PHE A 398 -19.93 11.23 9.15
C PHE A 398 -21.33 10.79 9.64
N GLY A 399 -21.52 9.52 9.96
CA GLY A 399 -22.78 8.97 10.48
C GLY A 399 -22.87 9.00 12.01
N ASP A 400 -23.94 9.60 12.49
CA ASP A 400 -24.55 9.53 13.83
C ASP A 400 -23.81 10.26 14.97
N ALA A 401 -23.77 11.59 14.86
CA ALA A 401 -23.90 12.46 16.02
C ALA A 401 -25.40 12.74 16.23
N ASP A 402 -26.13 11.77 16.78
CA ASP A 402 -27.51 11.99 17.18
C ASP A 402 -27.58 12.78 18.50
N ASP A 403 -28.46 13.79 18.46
CA ASP A 403 -28.92 14.64 19.54
C ASP A 403 -29.46 13.83 20.74
N ASP A 404 -28.66 13.71 21.79
CA ASP A 404 -29.14 13.49 23.16
C ASP A 404 -28.82 14.74 24.00
N MET A 405 -29.50 15.84 23.71
CA MET A 405 -29.59 17.00 24.60
C MET A 405 -30.98 17.62 24.57
N GLU A 406 -31.99 16.87 25.00
CA GLU A 406 -33.17 17.45 25.65
C GLU A 406 -33.54 16.61 26.89
N ASP A 407 -33.92 17.31 27.96
CA ASP A 407 -34.30 16.85 29.31
C ASP A 407 -33.19 16.45 30.29
N SER A 408 -32.53 17.46 30.88
CA SER A 408 -32.17 17.52 32.32
C SER A 408 -31.94 18.95 32.80
#